data_AF-A0A9Q7WMA4-F1
#
_entry.id   AF-A0A9Q7WMA4-F1
#
_cell.length_a   1.000
_cell.length_b   1.000
_cell.length_c   1.000
_cell.angle_alpha   90.00
_cell.angle_beta   90.00
_cell.angle_gamma   90.00
#
_symmetry.space_group_name_H-M   'P 1'
#
loop_
_entity.id
_entity.type
_entity.pdbx_description
1 polymer ?
#
loop_
_entity_poly.entity_id
_entity_poly.type
_entity_poly.pdbx_seq_one_letter_code
_entity_poly.pdbx_strand_id
1 'polypeptide(L)'
;MGGRALHFPPTKDEINVISSRQNSEVAPSEGFQGDPNLMSKQLTDFGLPSTAHTAQGKEQVPALVDQMTADLQAGRSAIVNGAPEPGGGHFLSVTGITTGPNGETLYLVNDSNRVSTGSPNSGTLPNPCTRAQLEQFLINRASAGAPGYSTI
;
A
#
# COMPACT_ATOMS: atom_id res chain seq x y z
N MET A 1 29.97 3.81 -2.63
CA MET A 1 29.73 2.49 -3.27
C MET A 1 28.68 2.68 -4.35
N GLY A 2 29.01 2.40 -5.61
CA GLY A 2 28.11 2.65 -6.74
C GLY A 2 27.01 1.60 -6.81
N GLY A 3 25.75 1.99 -6.52
CA GLY A 3 24.60 1.16 -6.82
C GLY A 3 24.47 0.99 -8.33
N ARG A 4 24.25 -0.23 -8.82
CA ARG A 4 23.81 -0.43 -10.21
C ARG A 4 22.47 0.28 -10.34
N ALA A 5 22.31 1.11 -11.37
CA ALA A 5 21.03 1.71 -11.68
C ALA A 5 20.01 0.58 -11.92
N LEU A 6 18.86 0.66 -11.25
CA LEU A 6 17.75 -0.24 -11.53
C LEU A 6 17.23 0.06 -12.94
N HIS A 7 16.98 -0.99 -13.73
CA HIS A 7 16.12 -0.85 -14.89
C HIS A 7 14.70 -0.46 -14.46
N PHE A 8 13.97 0.30 -15.28
CA PHE A 8 12.57 0.66 -15.02
C PHE A 8 11.63 0.06 -16.09
N PRO A 9 10.65 -0.78 -15.69
CA PRO A 9 10.44 -1.31 -14.35
C PRO A 9 11.53 -2.33 -13.95
N PRO A 10 11.88 -2.43 -12.65
CA PRO A 10 12.87 -3.38 -12.18
C PRO A 10 12.39 -4.81 -12.38
N THR A 11 13.34 -5.70 -12.67
CA THR A 11 13.09 -7.13 -12.81
C THR A 11 12.91 -7.80 -11.44
N LYS A 12 12.28 -8.98 -11.42
CA LYS A 12 12.11 -9.78 -10.19
C LYS A 12 13.46 -10.10 -9.53
N ASP A 13 14.50 -10.34 -10.32
CA ASP A 13 15.85 -10.64 -9.80
C ASP A 13 16.50 -9.41 -9.16
N GLU A 14 16.30 -8.22 -9.75
CA GLU A 14 16.74 -6.96 -9.13
C GLU A 14 16.01 -6.71 -7.80
N ILE A 15 14.70 -7.02 -7.73
CA ILE A 15 13.92 -6.96 -6.48
C ILE A 15 14.43 -7.97 -5.44
N ASN A 16 14.78 -9.19 -5.82
CA ASN A 16 15.32 -10.20 -4.90
C ASN A 16 16.70 -9.81 -4.32
N VAL A 17 17.53 -9.12 -5.12
CA VAL A 17 18.83 -8.58 -4.66
C VAL A 17 18.64 -7.45 -3.65
N ILE A 18 17.56 -6.65 -3.79
CA ILE A 18 17.18 -5.65 -2.79
C ILE A 18 16.81 -6.33 -1.47
N SER A 19 15.94 -7.34 -1.54
CA SER A 19 15.46 -8.08 -0.37
C SER A 19 16.59 -8.74 0.42
N SER A 20 17.62 -9.27 -0.26
CA SER A 20 18.79 -9.92 0.38
C SER A 20 19.79 -8.93 0.99
N ARG A 21 19.88 -7.70 0.50
CA ARG A 21 20.70 -6.63 1.10
C ARG A 21 20.09 -6.01 2.35
N GLN A 22 18.79 -6.16 2.53
CA GLN A 22 18.04 -5.57 3.63
C GLN A 22 18.04 -6.41 4.91
N ASN A 23 18.84 -7.48 4.96
CA ASN A 23 19.04 -8.35 6.13
C ASN A 23 17.73 -8.87 6.74
N SER A 24 16.74 -9.07 5.87
CA SER A 24 15.40 -9.45 6.25
C SER A 24 15.37 -10.97 6.43
N GLU A 25 15.38 -11.44 7.68
CA GLU A 25 15.35 -12.86 8.09
C GLU A 25 13.98 -13.52 7.83
N VAL A 26 13.38 -13.30 6.67
CA VAL A 26 12.10 -13.92 6.32
C VAL A 26 12.36 -15.10 5.39
N ALA A 27 11.97 -16.29 5.84
CA ALA A 27 12.07 -17.49 5.03
C ALA A 27 11.34 -17.30 3.68
N PRO A 28 11.91 -17.74 2.55
CA PRO A 28 11.34 -17.53 1.22
C PRO A 28 9.89 -18.03 1.04
N SER A 29 9.43 -18.92 1.92
CA SER A 29 8.10 -19.54 1.91
C SER A 29 7.01 -18.71 2.60
N GLU A 30 7.35 -17.71 3.42
CA GLU A 30 6.35 -17.03 4.26
C GLU A 30 5.95 -15.66 3.72
N GLY A 31 6.74 -15.07 2.81
CA GLY A 31 6.55 -13.70 2.36
C GLY A 31 6.75 -12.69 3.49
N PHE A 32 7.09 -11.45 3.16
CA PHE A 32 7.15 -10.42 4.19
C PHE A 32 5.75 -10.18 4.75
N GLN A 33 5.59 -10.27 6.08
CA GLN A 33 4.41 -9.69 6.72
C GLN A 33 4.45 -8.21 6.38
N GLY A 34 3.54 -7.80 5.49
CA GLY A 34 3.44 -6.42 5.06
C GLY A 34 3.25 -5.52 6.27
N ASP A 35 4.29 -4.73 6.59
CA ASP A 35 4.29 -3.73 7.64
C ASP A 35 4.69 -2.37 7.03
N PRO A 36 3.87 -1.33 7.20
CA PRO A 36 4.19 0.01 6.71
C PRO A 36 5.53 0.55 7.24
N ASN A 37 5.96 0.20 8.45
CA ASN A 37 7.24 0.69 8.96
C ASN A 37 8.42 0.07 8.20
N LEU A 38 8.39 -1.25 7.99
CA LEU A 38 9.37 -1.94 7.16
C LEU A 38 9.40 -1.35 5.74
N MET A 39 8.24 -1.15 5.12
CA MET A 39 8.16 -0.58 3.77
C MET A 39 8.73 0.83 3.69
N SER A 40 8.37 1.71 4.64
CA SER A 40 8.91 3.07 4.68
C SER A 40 10.42 3.11 4.89
N LYS A 41 10.95 2.20 5.72
CA LYS A 41 12.40 2.03 5.86
C LYS A 41 13.03 1.61 4.53
N GLN A 42 12.47 0.62 3.84
CA GLN A 42 12.99 0.12 2.56
C GLN A 42 13.00 1.22 1.48
N LEU A 43 11.95 2.04 1.41
CA LEU A 43 11.87 3.18 0.50
C LEU A 43 12.93 4.24 0.85
N THR A 44 13.07 4.56 2.14
CA THR A 44 14.04 5.55 2.63
C THR A 44 15.48 5.10 2.38
N ASP A 45 15.79 3.82 2.62
CA ASP A 45 17.10 3.21 2.31
C ASP A 45 17.42 3.30 0.81
N PHE A 46 16.38 3.36 -0.04
CA PHE A 46 16.47 3.56 -1.48
C PHE A 46 16.60 5.03 -1.91
N GLY A 47 16.55 5.97 -0.96
CA GLY A 47 16.58 7.41 -1.24
C GLY A 47 15.21 8.01 -1.58
N LEU A 48 14.12 7.29 -1.32
CA LEU A 48 12.74 7.80 -1.44
C LEU A 48 12.21 8.12 -0.03
N PRO A 49 12.08 9.40 0.37
CA PRO A 49 11.58 9.76 1.69
C PRO A 49 10.17 9.23 1.91
N SER A 50 10.00 8.36 2.92
CA SER A 50 8.71 7.73 3.22
C SER A 50 8.39 7.83 4.70
N THR A 51 7.11 8.09 5.01
CA THR A 51 6.57 8.09 6.37
C THR A 51 5.52 6.99 6.50
N ALA A 52 5.64 6.19 7.55
CA ALA A 52 4.68 5.13 7.85
C ALA A 52 3.58 5.65 8.76
N HIS A 53 2.35 5.25 8.46
CA HIS A 53 1.17 5.52 9.29
C HIS A 53 0.43 4.21 9.53
N THR A 54 0.24 3.85 10.79
CA THR A 54 -0.42 2.60 11.19
C THR A 54 -1.55 2.88 12.16
N ALA A 55 -2.67 2.19 12.00
CA ALA A 55 -3.74 2.14 12.98
C ALA A 55 -3.53 0.94 13.90
N GLN A 56 -3.66 1.16 15.22
CA GLN A 56 -3.55 0.10 16.24
C GLN A 56 -4.81 -0.77 16.35
N GLY A 57 -5.92 -0.34 15.73
CA GLY A 57 -7.20 -1.04 15.73
C GLY A 57 -8.17 -0.43 14.74
N LYS A 58 -9.28 -1.13 14.47
CA LYS A 58 -10.31 -0.74 13.49
C LYS A 58 -10.90 0.65 13.78
N GLU A 59 -10.97 1.05 15.05
CA GLU A 59 -11.49 2.34 15.49
C GLU A 59 -10.61 3.53 15.08
N GLN A 60 -9.33 3.29 14.79
CA GLN A 60 -8.39 4.32 14.33
C GLN A 60 -8.34 4.44 12.80
N VAL A 61 -8.98 3.52 12.07
CA VAL A 61 -8.95 3.51 10.59
C VAL A 61 -9.55 4.78 9.98
N PRO A 62 -10.67 5.35 10.47
CA PRO A 62 -11.18 6.60 9.89
C PRO A 62 -10.18 7.75 9.97
N ALA A 63 -9.53 7.93 11.13
CA ALA A 63 -8.50 8.95 11.32
C ALA A 63 -7.25 8.69 10.46
N LEU A 64 -6.89 7.42 10.27
CA LEU A 64 -5.82 7.03 9.37
C LEU A 64 -6.14 7.40 7.90
N VAL A 65 -7.40 7.22 7.47
CA VAL A 65 -7.84 7.61 6.13
C VAL A 65 -7.89 9.13 5.99
N ASP A 66 -8.30 9.87 7.02
CA ASP A 66 -8.22 11.35 7.01
C ASP A 66 -6.79 11.84 6.81
N GLN A 67 -5.84 11.25 7.54
CA GLN A 67 -4.42 11.58 7.39
C GLN A 67 -3.94 11.27 5.97
N MET A 68 -4.31 10.10 5.42
CA MET A 68 -3.96 9.75 4.03
C MET A 68 -4.57 10.72 3.02
N THR A 69 -5.82 11.17 3.22
CA THR A 69 -6.44 12.19 2.38
C THR A 69 -5.63 13.48 2.39
N ALA A 70 -5.16 13.92 3.56
CA ALA A 70 -4.34 15.12 3.68
C ALA A 70 -2.99 14.95 2.96
N ASP A 71 -2.35 13.78 3.07
CA ASP A 71 -1.10 13.49 2.37
C ASP A 71 -1.29 13.46 0.84
N LEU A 72 -2.38 12.87 0.35
CA LEU A 72 -2.73 12.87 -1.08
C LEU A 72 -3.01 14.29 -1.59
N GLN A 73 -3.68 15.13 -0.80
CA GLN A 73 -3.90 16.55 -1.12
C GLN A 73 -2.60 17.35 -1.15
N ALA A 74 -1.60 16.96 -0.35
CA ALA A 74 -0.26 17.54 -0.38
C ALA A 74 0.60 17.04 -1.55
N GLY A 75 0.05 16.20 -2.44
CA GLY A 75 0.73 15.68 -3.63
C GLY A 75 1.57 14.43 -3.38
N ARG A 76 1.45 13.79 -2.22
CA ARG A 76 2.06 12.49 -1.95
C ARG A 76 1.22 11.36 -2.56
N SER A 77 1.82 10.19 -2.71
CA SER A 77 1.10 8.93 -2.94
C SER A 77 1.16 8.05 -1.69
N ALA A 78 0.36 6.99 -1.63
CA ALA A 78 0.36 6.04 -0.53
C ALA A 78 0.44 4.60 -1.03
N ILE A 79 1.30 3.77 -0.42
CA ILE A 79 1.18 2.32 -0.51
C ILE A 79 0.43 1.84 0.72
N VAL A 80 -0.77 1.30 0.51
CA VAL A 80 -1.70 0.89 1.56
C VAL A 80 -1.59 -0.60 1.80
N ASN A 81 -1.46 -0.96 3.08
CA ASN A 81 -1.50 -2.32 3.59
C ASN A 81 -2.89 -2.61 4.17
N GLY A 82 -3.74 -3.27 3.39
CA GLY A 82 -5.10 -3.66 3.78
C GLY A 82 -5.35 -5.15 3.56
N ALA A 83 -6.61 -5.57 3.49
CA ALA A 83 -6.98 -6.94 3.13
C ALA A 83 -8.35 -7.00 2.43
N PRO A 84 -8.51 -7.78 1.35
CA PRO A 84 -9.82 -8.12 0.83
C PRO A 84 -10.49 -9.19 1.69
N GLU A 85 -11.82 -9.31 1.59
CA GLU A 85 -12.57 -10.42 2.17
C GLU A 85 -13.15 -11.33 1.07
N PRO A 86 -12.97 -12.66 1.13
CA PRO A 86 -12.05 -13.41 2.01
C PRO A 86 -10.58 -13.27 1.54
N GLY A 87 -9.61 -13.12 2.46
CA GLY A 87 -8.20 -13.00 2.05
C GLY A 87 -7.18 -12.79 3.17
N GLY A 88 -5.89 -12.85 2.79
CA GLY A 88 -4.73 -12.42 3.58
C GLY A 88 -4.32 -10.99 3.25
N GLY A 89 -3.33 -10.44 3.98
CA GLY A 89 -2.85 -9.07 3.78
C GLY A 89 -2.50 -8.77 2.31
N HIS A 90 -2.85 -7.57 1.87
CA HIS A 90 -2.81 -7.13 0.48
C HIS A 90 -2.31 -5.68 0.38
N PHE A 91 -1.52 -5.40 -0.64
CA PHE A 91 -1.02 -4.07 -0.92
C PHE A 91 -1.67 -3.47 -2.16
N LEU A 92 -2.08 -2.22 -2.05
CA LEU A 92 -2.46 -1.40 -3.18
C LEU A 92 -1.76 -0.04 -3.11
N SER A 93 -1.73 0.65 -4.23
CA SER A 93 -1.25 2.04 -4.29
C SER A 93 -2.43 2.99 -4.48
N VAL A 94 -2.40 4.10 -3.76
CA VAL A 94 -3.30 5.24 -3.94
C VAL A 94 -2.47 6.40 -4.43
N THR A 95 -2.70 6.82 -5.67
CA THR A 95 -1.85 7.82 -6.35
C THR A 95 -2.41 9.23 -6.30
N GLY A 96 -3.65 9.37 -5.81
CA GLY A 96 -4.30 10.66 -5.66
C GLY A 96 -5.77 10.52 -5.30
N ILE A 97 -6.46 11.65 -5.32
CA ILE A 97 -7.90 11.74 -5.11
C ILE A 97 -8.59 12.42 -6.29
N THR A 98 -9.88 12.16 -6.45
CA THR A 98 -10.75 12.84 -7.40
C THR A 98 -12.12 13.11 -6.78
N THR A 99 -12.93 13.94 -7.42
CA THR A 99 -14.28 14.25 -6.96
C THR A 99 -15.29 13.33 -7.64
N GLY A 100 -16.12 12.67 -6.83
CA GLY A 100 -17.22 11.83 -7.30
C GLY A 100 -18.42 12.61 -7.80
N PRO A 101 -19.41 11.93 -8.39
CA PRO A 101 -20.59 12.55 -8.97
C PRO A 101 -21.46 13.30 -7.94
N ASN A 102 -21.33 13.00 -6.65
CA ASN A 102 -22.06 13.68 -5.57
C ASN A 102 -21.17 14.64 -4.77
N GLY A 103 -19.98 14.97 -5.27
CA GLY A 103 -19.02 15.83 -4.59
C GLY A 103 -18.17 15.12 -3.53
N GLU A 104 -18.30 13.81 -3.38
CA GLU A 104 -17.50 13.01 -2.45
C GLU A 104 -16.05 12.86 -2.90
N THR A 105 -15.13 12.69 -1.95
CA THR A 105 -13.75 12.31 -2.27
C THR A 105 -13.68 10.84 -2.64
N LEU A 106 -13.14 10.57 -3.83
CA LEU A 106 -12.81 9.24 -4.33
C LEU A 106 -11.30 9.07 -4.43
N TYR A 107 -10.82 7.84 -4.33
CA TYR A 107 -9.39 7.51 -4.27
C TYR A 107 -8.96 6.79 -5.54
N LEU A 108 -7.89 7.28 -6.17
CA LEU A 108 -7.33 6.68 -7.38
C LEU A 108 -6.47 5.48 -6.98
N VAL A 109 -7.03 4.28 -7.12
CA VAL A 109 -6.41 3.03 -6.65
C VAL A 109 -5.79 2.26 -7.81
N ASN A 110 -4.53 1.88 -7.66
CA ASN A 110 -3.92 0.84 -8.46
C ASN A 110 -3.61 -0.38 -7.59
N ASP A 111 -4.35 -1.45 -7.87
CA ASP A 111 -4.37 -2.69 -7.12
C ASP A 111 -3.61 -3.77 -7.91
N SER A 112 -2.50 -4.25 -7.37
CA SER A 112 -1.61 -5.21 -8.03
C SER A 112 -2.20 -6.62 -8.18
N ASN A 113 -3.33 -6.91 -7.53
CA ASN A 113 -4.00 -8.20 -7.66
C ASN A 113 -5.03 -8.24 -8.79
N ARG A 114 -5.21 -7.15 -9.56
CA ARG A 114 -6.06 -7.15 -10.75
C ARG A 114 -5.60 -8.20 -11.75
N VAL A 115 -6.55 -8.79 -12.47
CA VAL A 115 -6.22 -9.70 -13.58
C VAL A 115 -5.43 -8.94 -14.66
N SER A 116 -4.67 -9.65 -15.49
CA SER A 116 -3.80 -9.06 -16.53
C SER A 116 -4.50 -8.10 -17.49
N THR A 117 -5.83 -8.19 -17.61
CA THR A 117 -6.68 -7.28 -18.40
C THR A 117 -7.04 -5.98 -17.67
N GLY A 118 -6.56 -5.78 -16.43
CA GLY A 118 -6.88 -4.63 -15.57
C GLY A 118 -8.25 -4.70 -14.87
N SER A 119 -9.04 -5.72 -15.18
CA SER A 119 -10.39 -5.90 -14.62
C SER A 119 -10.31 -6.18 -13.11
N PRO A 120 -11.26 -5.65 -12.30
CA PRO A 120 -11.39 -6.04 -10.91
C PRO A 120 -11.66 -7.55 -10.79
N ASN A 121 -11.10 -8.19 -9.77
CA ASN A 121 -11.57 -9.49 -9.27
C ASN A 121 -12.18 -9.32 -7.87
N SER A 122 -12.76 -10.40 -7.31
CA SER A 122 -13.47 -10.38 -6.02
C SER A 122 -12.62 -9.92 -4.83
N GLY A 123 -11.30 -9.81 -4.98
CA GLY A 123 -10.38 -9.36 -3.95
C GLY A 123 -9.69 -8.02 -4.22
N THR A 124 -10.21 -7.20 -5.14
CA THR A 124 -9.60 -5.90 -5.52
C THR A 124 -10.54 -4.73 -5.27
N LEU A 125 -9.99 -3.58 -4.89
CA LEU A 125 -10.77 -2.33 -4.83
C LEU A 125 -11.02 -1.78 -6.24
N PRO A 126 -12.20 -1.17 -6.50
CA PRO A 126 -12.45 -0.46 -7.77
C PRO A 126 -11.52 0.75 -7.92
N ASN A 127 -11.40 1.27 -9.15
CA ASN A 127 -10.65 2.49 -9.41
C ASN A 127 -11.54 3.48 -10.19
N PRO A 128 -11.88 4.64 -9.62
CA PRO A 128 -11.59 5.03 -8.23
C PRO A 128 -12.42 4.21 -7.21
N CYS A 129 -12.00 4.19 -5.94
CA CYS A 129 -12.79 3.64 -4.83
C CYS A 129 -13.35 4.74 -3.93
N THR A 130 -14.42 4.44 -3.22
CA THR A 130 -14.98 5.35 -2.22
C THR A 130 -14.19 5.28 -0.92
N ARG A 131 -14.34 6.31 -0.08
CA ARG A 131 -13.80 6.32 1.28
C ARG A 131 -14.21 5.07 2.07
N ALA A 132 -15.49 4.71 2.04
CA ALA A 132 -16.01 3.56 2.77
C ALA A 132 -15.36 2.23 2.31
N GLN A 133 -15.11 2.09 1.01
CA GLN A 133 -14.41 0.91 0.48
C GLN A 133 -12.96 0.84 0.96
N LEU A 134 -12.26 1.98 1.00
CA LEU A 134 -10.88 2.06 1.48
C LEU A 134 -10.77 1.83 2.99
N GLU A 135 -11.70 2.38 3.78
CA GLU A 135 -11.80 2.12 5.21
C GLU A 135 -12.08 0.64 5.48
N GLN A 136 -13.04 0.02 4.78
CA GLN A 136 -13.33 -1.40 4.96
C GLN A 136 -12.11 -2.27 4.62
N PHE A 137 -11.39 -1.94 3.55
CA PHE A 137 -10.16 -2.63 3.18
C PHE A 137 -9.08 -2.59 4.27
N LEU A 138 -8.92 -1.45 4.95
CA LEU A 138 -8.04 -1.31 6.10
C LEU A 138 -8.59 -2.04 7.34
N ILE A 139 -9.90 -1.96 7.61
CA ILE A 139 -10.53 -2.66 8.74
C ILE A 139 -10.33 -4.18 8.63
N ASN A 140 -10.51 -4.73 7.43
CA ASN A 140 -10.32 -6.17 7.19
C ASN A 140 -8.90 -6.62 7.56
N ARG A 141 -7.89 -5.77 7.33
CA ARG A 141 -6.50 -6.07 7.70
C ARG A 141 -6.30 -6.20 9.19
N ALA A 142 -7.06 -5.46 10.01
CA ALA A 142 -6.97 -5.52 11.47
C ALA A 142 -7.19 -6.94 12.04
N SER A 143 -7.84 -7.84 11.30
CA SER A 143 -7.99 -9.25 11.67
C SER A 143 -6.70 -10.09 11.54
N ALA A 144 -5.72 -9.61 10.76
CA ALA A 144 -4.51 -10.35 10.39
C ALA A 144 -3.20 -9.57 10.65
N GLY A 145 -3.26 -8.31 11.08
CA GLY A 145 -2.11 -7.45 11.34
C GLY A 145 -2.48 -5.96 11.43
N ALA A 146 -1.51 -5.09 11.66
CA ALA A 146 -1.77 -3.65 11.76
C ALA A 146 -2.10 -3.05 10.37
N PRO A 147 -3.30 -2.47 10.17
CA PRO A 147 -3.58 -1.69 8.97
C PRO A 147 -2.75 -0.42 8.93
N GLY A 148 -2.40 0.03 7.73
CA GLY A 148 -1.62 1.25 7.57
C GLY A 148 -1.21 1.53 6.14
N TYR A 149 -0.41 2.57 5.95
CA TYR A 149 0.17 2.92 4.66
C TYR A 149 1.54 3.59 4.83
N SER A 150 2.33 3.59 3.75
CA SER A 150 3.58 4.34 3.63
C SER A 150 3.44 5.42 2.56
N THR A 151 3.87 6.65 2.84
CA THR A 151 3.85 7.74 1.85
C THR A 151 4.96 7.60 0.82
N ILE A 152 4.71 8.05 -0.41
CA ILE A 152 5.72 8.29 -1.45
C ILE A 152 5.66 9.75 -1.88
#